data_AF-A0A6I9MYX1-F1
#
_entry.id   AF-A0A6I9MYX1-F1
#
_cell.length_a   1.000
_cell.length_b   1.000
_cell.length_c   1.000
_cell.angle_alpha   90.00
_cell.angle_beta   90.00
_cell.angle_gamma   90.00
#
_symmetry.space_group_name_H-M   'P 1'
#
loop_
_entity.id
_entity.type
_entity.pdbx_description
1 polymer ?
#
loop_
_entity_poly.entity_id
_entity_poly.type
_entity_poly.pdbx_seq_one_letter_code
_entity_poly.pdbx_strand_id
1 'polypeptide(L)'
;MLAALRGQTGLKTFDPVSWRYARGIISSDDTLFARWNAPLLERVILDPVMEEDAGTYCCVVQDASFRRVKRVYWGIRVLPSSVLNLDYESSLAQWDSGNQKQNQTESDQRTPLIYTVLISLSLAGIGAGLMLLGLWWTLRRREFMC
;
A
#
# COMPACT_ATOMS: atom_id res chain seq x y z
N MET A 1 -8.83 -15.77 4.00
CA MET A 1 -8.84 -15.43 2.56
C MET A 1 -9.91 -16.27 1.88
N LEU A 2 -11.01 -15.64 1.43
CA LEU A 2 -12.13 -16.32 0.78
C LEU A 2 -11.83 -16.49 -0.72
N ALA A 3 -11.56 -17.71 -1.17
CA ALA A 3 -11.62 -18.02 -2.60
C ALA A 3 -13.09 -18.25 -3.00
N ALA A 4 -13.83 -17.16 -3.22
CA ALA A 4 -15.19 -17.23 -3.73
C ALA A 4 -15.15 -17.40 -5.25
N LEU A 5 -15.46 -18.60 -5.77
CA LEU A 5 -15.80 -18.75 -7.17
C LEU A 5 -17.18 -18.12 -7.38
N ARG A 6 -17.20 -16.89 -7.89
CA ARG A 6 -18.42 -16.15 -8.25
C ARG A 6 -19.13 -16.88 -9.39
N GLY A 7 -20.10 -17.73 -9.06
CA GLY A 7 -21.04 -18.32 -10.02
C GLY A 7 -22.10 -17.29 -10.42
N GLN A 8 -22.24 -17.04 -11.72
CA GLN A 8 -23.29 -16.19 -12.28
C GLN A 8 -24.68 -16.78 -11.98
N THR A 9 -25.58 -15.88 -11.60
CA THR A 9 -27.00 -16.12 -11.29
C THR A 9 -27.76 -16.71 -12.48
N GLY A 10 -28.44 -17.83 -12.24
CA GLY A 10 -29.38 -18.46 -13.17
C GLY A 10 -29.50 -19.94 -12.86
N LEU A 11 -30.47 -20.28 -11.99
CA LEU A 11 -30.90 -21.64 -11.57
C LEU A 11 -30.05 -22.78 -12.16
N LYS A 12 -28.82 -22.96 -11.66
CA LYS A 12 -27.83 -23.88 -12.22
C LYS A 12 -27.64 -25.02 -11.24
N THR A 13 -28.02 -26.23 -11.63
CA THR A 13 -27.57 -27.45 -10.95
C THR A 13 -26.05 -27.35 -10.81
N PHE A 14 -25.54 -27.37 -9.58
CA PHE A 14 -24.10 -27.27 -9.37
C PHE A 14 -23.43 -28.53 -9.93
N ASP A 15 -22.55 -28.32 -10.91
CA ASP A 15 -21.66 -29.35 -11.43
C ASP A 15 -20.91 -30.02 -10.26
N PRO A 16 -20.88 -31.37 -10.16
CA PRO A 16 -20.22 -32.04 -9.05
C PRO A 16 -18.76 -31.61 -8.89
N VAL A 17 -18.38 -31.21 -7.67
CA VAL A 17 -17.01 -30.80 -7.35
C VAL A 17 -16.34 -31.85 -6.47
N SER A 18 -15.09 -32.17 -6.77
CA SER A 18 -14.24 -32.98 -5.90
C SER A 18 -13.00 -32.22 -5.48
N TRP A 19 -12.72 -32.23 -4.17
CA TRP A 19 -11.56 -31.58 -3.58
C TRP A 19 -10.44 -32.57 -3.32
N ARG A 20 -9.22 -32.08 -3.47
CA ARG A 20 -7.97 -32.80 -3.26
C ARG A 20 -6.97 -31.90 -2.57
N TYR A 21 -6.07 -32.49 -1.79
CA TYR A 21 -5.11 -31.73 -0.99
C TYR A 21 -3.75 -32.42 -0.91
N ALA A 22 -2.70 -31.62 -1.07
CA ALA A 22 -1.32 -32.01 -0.85
C ALA A 22 -0.76 -31.16 0.30
N ARG A 23 -0.57 -31.77 1.47
CA ARG A 23 -0.14 -31.09 2.69
C ARG A 23 1.32 -30.63 2.59
N GLY A 24 1.58 -29.39 2.96
CA GLY A 24 2.93 -28.82 3.08
C GLY A 24 3.70 -28.65 1.77
N ILE A 25 3.11 -28.97 0.62
CA ILE A 25 3.79 -28.94 -0.68
C ILE A 25 3.02 -28.04 -1.64
N ILE A 26 3.76 -27.17 -2.37
CA ILE A 26 3.25 -26.42 -3.52
C ILE A 26 3.62 -27.17 -4.79
N SER A 27 2.67 -27.90 -5.38
CA SER A 27 2.91 -28.73 -6.57
C SER A 27 1.65 -28.90 -7.41
N SER A 28 1.84 -29.14 -8.71
CA SER A 28 0.79 -29.55 -9.65
C SER A 28 0.80 -31.06 -9.95
N ASP A 29 1.71 -31.82 -9.32
CA ASP A 29 1.81 -33.28 -9.47
C ASP A 29 0.64 -33.98 -8.78
N ASP A 30 -0.29 -34.51 -9.58
CA ASP A 30 -1.51 -35.17 -9.14
C ASP A 30 -1.29 -36.40 -8.24
N THR A 31 -0.09 -36.99 -8.22
CA THR A 31 0.24 -38.15 -7.38
C THR A 31 0.39 -37.80 -5.91
N LEU A 32 0.69 -36.54 -5.60
CA LEU A 32 0.90 -36.04 -4.24
C LEU A 32 -0.40 -35.69 -3.51
N PHE A 33 -1.54 -35.78 -4.22
CA PHE A 33 -2.82 -35.30 -3.72
C PHE A 33 -3.67 -36.42 -3.13
N ALA A 34 -4.04 -36.24 -1.87
CA ALA A 34 -5.07 -37.06 -1.22
C ALA A 34 -6.48 -36.53 -1.53
N ARG A 35 -7.47 -37.42 -1.55
CA ARG A 35 -8.89 -37.00 -1.63
C ARG A 35 -9.23 -36.26 -0.34
N TRP A 36 -9.81 -35.07 -0.48
CA TRP A 36 -10.31 -34.28 0.64
C TRP A 36 -11.83 -34.28 0.60
N ASN A 37 -12.47 -34.69 1.70
CA ASN A 37 -13.92 -34.61 1.86
C ASN A 37 -14.28 -33.22 2.37
N ALA A 38 -14.55 -32.29 1.44
CA ALA A 38 -14.88 -30.92 1.81
C ALA A 38 -16.35 -30.87 2.24
N PRO A 39 -16.68 -30.36 3.44
CA PRO A 39 -18.06 -30.29 3.92
C PRO A 39 -18.97 -29.44 3.00
N LEU A 40 -18.37 -28.45 2.32
CA LEU A 40 -19.03 -27.58 1.37
C LEU A 40 -18.40 -27.80 -0.02
N LEU A 41 -19.22 -28.17 -0.99
CA LEU A 41 -18.77 -28.46 -2.36
C LEU A 41 -18.21 -27.22 -3.07
N GLU A 42 -18.79 -26.05 -2.81
CA GLU A 42 -18.47 -24.80 -3.50
C GLU A 42 -17.32 -24.01 -2.87
N ARG A 43 -16.96 -24.31 -1.61
CA ARG A 43 -15.93 -23.54 -0.89
C ARG A 43 -15.19 -24.38 0.15
N VAL A 44 -13.90 -24.10 0.28
CA VAL A 44 -13.08 -24.56 1.40
C VAL A 44 -12.97 -23.40 2.39
N ILE A 45 -13.27 -23.68 3.66
CA ILE A 45 -13.13 -22.72 4.76
C ILE A 45 -12.06 -23.29 5.70
N LEU A 46 -11.01 -22.50 5.91
CA LEU A 46 -9.96 -22.78 6.88
C LEU A 46 -10.13 -21.74 7.99
N ASP A 47 -10.73 -22.13 9.11
CA ASP A 47 -11.00 -21.25 10.24
C ASP A 47 -11.06 -22.08 11.55
N PRO A 48 -10.11 -21.90 12.49
CA PRO A 48 -8.93 -21.03 12.36
C PRO A 48 -7.90 -21.62 11.39
N VAL A 49 -7.11 -20.75 10.72
CA VAL A 49 -6.05 -21.20 9.81
C VAL A 49 -4.74 -21.44 10.58
N MET A 50 -4.21 -22.65 10.48
CA MET A 50 -2.97 -23.06 11.16
C MET A 50 -1.86 -23.39 10.15
N GLU A 51 -0.61 -23.51 10.61
CA GLU A 51 0.52 -23.82 9.72
C GLU A 51 0.35 -25.18 9.02
N GLU A 52 -0.26 -26.14 9.69
CA GLU A 52 -0.59 -27.45 9.13
C GLU A 52 -1.51 -27.38 7.90
N ASP A 53 -2.28 -26.31 7.74
CA ASP A 53 -3.19 -26.12 6.61
C ASP A 53 -2.44 -25.68 5.34
N ALA A 54 -1.16 -25.34 5.45
CA ALA A 54 -0.33 -25.00 4.30
C ALA A 54 -0.23 -26.18 3.32
N GLY A 55 -0.16 -25.88 2.03
CA GLY A 55 -0.10 -26.89 0.98
C GLY A 55 -0.85 -26.48 -0.28
N THR A 56 -1.13 -27.46 -1.14
CA THR A 56 -1.89 -27.23 -2.38
C THR A 56 -3.28 -27.83 -2.29
N TYR A 57 -4.29 -27.00 -2.56
CA TYR A 57 -5.68 -27.40 -2.67
C TYR A 57 -6.07 -27.46 -4.14
N CYS A 58 -6.60 -28.60 -4.57
CA CYS A 58 -7.03 -28.83 -5.94
C CYS A 58 -8.54 -29.03 -5.98
N CYS A 59 -9.21 -28.17 -6.73
CA CYS A 59 -10.63 -28.28 -7.05
C CYS A 59 -10.78 -28.89 -8.45
N VAL A 60 -11.55 -29.98 -8.57
CA VAL A 60 -11.90 -30.60 -9.84
C VAL A 60 -13.41 -30.50 -10.02
N VAL A 61 -13.83 -29.75 -11.04
CA VAL A 61 -15.23 -29.61 -11.44
C VAL A 61 -15.54 -30.68 -12.47
N GLN A 62 -16.63 -31.40 -12.27
CA GLN A 62 -17.07 -32.52 -13.10
C GLN A 62 -18.42 -32.20 -13.72
N ASP A 63 -18.71 -32.75 -14.91
CA ASP A 63 -20.04 -32.66 -15.52
C ASP A 63 -21.01 -33.66 -14.87
N ALA A 64 -22.28 -33.65 -15.30
CA ALA A 64 -23.27 -34.63 -14.86
C ALA A 64 -22.91 -36.10 -15.17
N SER A 65 -21.92 -36.33 -16.05
CA SER A 65 -21.36 -37.65 -16.38
C SER A 65 -20.07 -37.94 -15.61
N PHE A 66 -19.76 -37.17 -14.55
CA PHE A 66 -18.54 -37.27 -13.74
C PHE A 66 -17.23 -37.10 -14.53
N ARG A 67 -17.27 -36.51 -15.72
CA ARG A 67 -16.07 -36.17 -16.49
C ARG A 67 -15.53 -34.84 -16.02
N ARG A 68 -14.21 -34.77 -15.82
CA ARG A 68 -13.54 -33.54 -15.45
C ARG A 68 -13.70 -32.48 -16.54
N VAL A 69 -14.28 -31.33 -16.17
CA VAL A 69 -14.47 -30.17 -17.05
C VAL A 69 -13.44 -29.09 -16.74
N LYS A 70 -13.16 -28.86 -15.46
CA LYS A 70 -12.23 -27.81 -15.01
C LYS A 70 -11.41 -28.29 -13.82
N ARG A 71 -10.18 -27.79 -13.72
CA ARG A 71 -9.32 -27.98 -12.55
C ARG A 71 -8.65 -26.67 -12.17
N VAL A 72 -8.55 -26.42 -10.87
CA VAL A 72 -7.86 -25.24 -10.31
C VAL A 72 -7.00 -25.69 -9.14
N TYR A 73 -5.76 -25.19 -9.07
CA TYR A 73 -4.83 -25.41 -7.98
C TYR A 73 -4.65 -24.12 -7.17
N TRP A 74 -4.65 -24.23 -5.85
CA TRP A 74 -4.46 -23.14 -4.91
C TRP A 74 -3.33 -23.49 -3.95
N GLY A 75 -2.18 -22.84 -4.09
CA GLY A 75 -1.09 -22.92 -3.12
C GLY A 75 -1.35 -21.99 -1.95
N ILE A 76 -1.48 -22.53 -0.75
CA ILE A 76 -1.68 -21.77 0.48
C ILE A 76 -0.41 -21.90 1.33
N ARG A 77 0.14 -20.75 1.74
CA ARG A 77 1.23 -20.67 2.72
C ARG A 77 0.74 -19.90 3.93
N VAL A 78 0.85 -20.52 5.09
CA VAL A 78 0.51 -19.91 6.37
C VAL A 78 1.82 -19.53 7.06
N LEU A 79 1.87 -18.31 7.58
CA LEU A 79 3.01 -17.78 8.30
C LEU A 79 2.63 -17.64 9.78
N PRO A 80 3.49 -18.09 10.70
CA PRO A 80 3.20 -17.97 12.11
C PRO A 80 3.42 -16.53 12.54
N SER A 81 2.60 -16.06 13.49
CA SER A 81 2.72 -14.72 14.06
C SER A 81 4.06 -14.49 14.77
N SER A 82 4.75 -15.56 15.19
CA SER A 82 6.08 -15.50 15.79
C SER A 82 7.19 -15.14 14.79
N VAL A 83 7.04 -15.50 13.52
CA VAL A 83 8.03 -15.21 12.47
C VAL A 83 7.71 -13.92 11.75
N LEU A 84 6.42 -13.63 11.54
CA LEU A 84 5.98 -12.43 10.84
C LEU A 84 4.66 -11.93 11.41
N ASN A 85 4.72 -10.81 12.12
CA ASN A 85 3.53 -10.10 12.59
C ASN A 85 3.20 -8.96 11.61
N LEU A 86 2.26 -9.20 10.70
CA LEU A 86 1.73 -8.20 9.79
C LEU A 86 0.50 -7.53 10.41
N ASP A 87 0.74 -6.62 11.35
CA ASP A 87 -0.32 -5.77 11.88
C ASP A 87 -0.59 -4.62 10.88
N TYR A 88 -1.54 -4.88 9.98
CA TYR A 88 -1.94 -3.94 8.92
C TYR A 88 -2.45 -2.63 9.50
N GLU A 89 -3.23 -2.67 10.58
CA GLU A 89 -3.87 -1.50 11.16
C GLU A 89 -2.85 -0.56 11.79
N SER A 90 -1.87 -1.09 12.54
CA SER A 90 -0.80 -0.25 13.09
C SER A 90 0.13 0.30 12.00
N SER A 91 0.42 -0.50 10.97
CA SER A 91 1.22 -0.06 9.82
C SER A 91 0.52 1.08 9.06
N LEU A 92 -0.80 0.98 8.87
CA LEU A 92 -1.62 1.99 8.22
C LEU A 92 -1.67 3.28 9.05
N ALA A 93 -1.91 3.17 10.36
CA ALA A 93 -1.91 4.31 11.27
C ALA A 93 -0.56 5.05 11.29
N GLN A 94 0.56 4.33 11.23
CA GLN A 94 1.90 4.92 11.15
C GLN A 94 2.13 5.68 9.84
N TRP A 95 1.68 5.12 8.71
CA TRP A 95 1.77 5.77 7.40
C TRP A 95 1.00 7.09 7.38
N ASP A 96 -0.24 7.08 7.86
CA ASP A 96 -1.09 8.28 7.88
C ASP A 96 -0.53 9.37 8.81
N SER A 97 0.07 8.96 9.94
CA SER A 97 0.76 9.87 10.87
C SER A 97 2.01 10.50 10.25
N GLY A 98 2.74 9.76 9.40
CA GLY A 98 3.91 10.26 8.68
C GLY A 98 3.56 11.35 7.66
N ASN A 99 2.46 11.17 6.94
CA ASN A 99 1.94 12.15 5.98
C ASN A 99 1.54 13.48 6.66
N GLN A 100 1.00 13.42 7.89
CA GLN A 100 0.69 14.64 8.65
C GLN A 100 1.96 15.42 9.07
N LYS A 101 3.05 14.74 9.41
CA LYS A 101 4.34 15.40 9.74
C LYS A 101 4.97 16.08 8.53
N GLN A 102 4.87 15.48 7.34
CA GLN A 102 5.41 16.08 6.11
C GLN A 102 4.72 17.40 5.74
N ASN A 103 3.41 17.47 5.90
CA ASN A 103 2.64 18.71 5.67
C ASN A 103 3.03 19.84 6.63
N GLN A 104 3.53 19.53 7.83
CA GLN A 104 4.03 20.52 8.79
C GLN A 104 5.45 20.99 8.43
N THR A 105 6.33 20.11 7.94
CA THR A 105 7.70 20.48 7.53
C THR A 105 7.75 21.34 6.25
N GLU A 106 6.81 21.21 5.32
CA GLU A 106 6.72 22.11 4.16
C GLU A 106 6.32 23.55 4.55
N SER A 107 5.53 23.70 5.61
CA SER A 107 5.20 25.03 6.16
C SER A 107 6.41 25.69 6.79
N ASP A 108 7.24 24.92 7.52
CA ASP A 108 8.43 25.42 8.21
C ASP A 108 9.53 25.87 7.24
N GLN A 109 9.64 25.25 6.06
CA GLN A 109 10.65 25.60 5.06
C GLN A 109 10.30 26.84 4.21
N ARG A 110 9.03 27.25 4.14
CA ARG A 110 8.63 28.51 3.48
C ARG A 110 8.96 29.74 4.32
N THR A 111 8.94 29.60 5.64
CA THR A 111 9.26 30.66 6.61
C THR A 111 10.67 31.27 6.42
N PRO A 112 11.78 30.51 6.36
CA PRO A 112 13.12 31.07 6.19
C PRO A 112 13.33 31.77 4.85
N LEU A 113 12.67 31.32 3.77
CA LEU A 113 12.76 31.97 2.47
C LEU A 113 12.13 33.37 2.49
N ILE A 114 10.98 33.54 3.14
CA ILE A 114 10.31 34.84 3.25
C ILE A 114 11.19 35.83 4.04
N TYR A 115 11.75 35.41 5.18
CA TYR A 115 12.63 36.28 5.98
C TYR A 115 13.89 36.69 5.21
N THR A 116 14.49 35.79 4.43
CA THR A 116 15.69 36.08 3.63
C THR A 116 15.41 37.14 2.55
N VAL A 117 14.25 37.07 1.90
CA VAL A 117 13.84 38.07 0.88
C VAL A 117 13.57 39.42 1.54
N LEU A 118 12.90 39.46 2.70
CA LEU A 118 12.60 40.71 3.41
C LEU A 118 13.87 41.43 3.88
N ILE A 119 14.84 40.68 4.43
CA ILE A 119 16.10 41.25 4.91
C ILE A 119 16.90 41.86 3.75
N SER A 120 17.03 41.15 2.62
CA SER A 120 17.78 41.67 1.47
C SER A 120 17.17 42.94 0.86
N LEU A 121 15.84 43.02 0.77
CA LEU A 121 15.14 44.22 0.31
C LEU A 121 15.40 45.42 1.24
N SER A 122 15.39 45.18 2.55
CA SER A 122 15.62 46.23 3.55
C SER A 122 17.05 46.82 3.46
N LEU A 123 18.06 45.97 3.31
CA LEU A 123 19.47 46.38 3.20
C LEU A 123 19.73 47.19 1.92
N ALA A 124 19.15 46.75 0.79
CA ALA A 124 19.27 47.46 -0.48
C ALA A 124 18.61 48.85 -0.42
N GLY A 125 17.43 48.95 0.18
CA GLY A 125 16.73 50.22 0.36
C GLY A 125 17.50 51.22 1.20
N ILE A 126 18.05 50.78 2.34
CA ILE A 126 18.87 51.63 3.22
C ILE A 126 20.14 52.08 2.50
N GLY A 127 20.84 51.18 1.81
CA GLY A 127 22.05 51.50 1.05
C GLY A 127 21.82 52.55 -0.03
N ALA A 128 20.76 52.39 -0.83
CA ALA A 128 20.39 53.35 -1.85
C ALA A 128 20.00 54.71 -1.25
N GLY A 129 19.24 54.71 -0.15
CA GLY A 129 18.84 55.93 0.55
C GLY A 129 20.03 56.72 1.08
N LEU A 130 21.00 56.05 1.72
CA LEU A 130 22.22 56.69 2.23
C LEU A 130 23.09 57.26 1.11
N MET A 131 23.21 56.54 -0.01
CA MET A 131 23.95 57.02 -1.19
C MET A 131 23.33 58.29 -1.76
N LEU A 132 22.00 58.31 -1.94
CA LEU A 132 21.29 59.49 -2.44
C LEU A 132 21.36 60.66 -1.47
N LEU A 133 21.26 60.41 -0.15
CA LEU A 133 21.39 61.44 0.87
C LEU A 133 22.79 62.07 0.88
N GLY A 134 23.83 61.25 0.78
CA GLY A 134 25.22 61.71 0.67
C GLY A 134 25.45 62.56 -0.58
N LEU A 135 24.95 62.10 -1.73
CA LEU A 135 25.05 62.84 -2.98
C LEU A 135 24.32 64.19 -2.88
N TRP A 136 23.09 64.19 -2.35
CA TRP A 136 22.32 65.41 -2.13
C TRP A 136 23.03 66.38 -1.19
N TRP A 137 23.62 65.89 -0.10
CA TRP A 137 24.37 66.73 0.83
C TRP A 137 25.60 67.34 0.16
N THR A 138 26.34 66.57 -0.64
CA THR A 138 27.53 67.10 -1.35
C THR A 138 27.16 68.16 -2.39
N LEU A 139 26.07 67.97 -3.14
CA LEU A 139 25.56 68.98 -4.08
C LEU A 139 25.09 70.24 -3.35
N ARG A 140 24.33 70.08 -2.25
CA ARG A 140 23.85 71.21 -1.45
C ARG A 140 24.99 72.01 -0.79
N ARG A 141 26.09 71.37 -0.41
CA ARG A 141 27.30 72.09 0.06
C ARG A 141 27.97 72.90 -1.06
N ARG A 142 27.89 72.45 -2.31
CA ARG A 142 28.45 73.18 -3.45
C ARG A 142 27.64 74.43 -3.79
N GLU A 143 26.32 74.40 -3.64
CA GLU A 143 25.48 75.60 -3.84
C GLU A 143 25.66 76.70 -2.78
N PHE A 144 26.18 76.36 -1.58
CA PHE A 144 26.47 77.34 -0.53
C PHE A 144 27.85 78.03 -0.66
N MET A 145 28.63 77.71 -1.70
CA MET A 145 30.01 78.20 -1.91
C MET A 145 30.16 79.06 -3.19
N CYS A 146 29.06 79.66 -3.69
CA CYS A 146 29.07 80.74 -4.68
C CYS A 146 28.26 81.93 -4.16
#